data_AF-A0A495W6P6-F1
#
_entry.id   AF-A0A495W6P6-F1
#
_cell.length_a   1.000
_cell.length_b   1.000
_cell.length_c   1.000
_cell.angle_alpha   90.00
_cell.angle_beta   90.00
_cell.angle_gamma   90.00
#
_symmetry.space_group_name_H-M   'P 1'
#
loop_
_entity.id
_entity.type
_entity.pdbx_description
1 polymer ?
#
loop_
_entity_poly.entity_id
_entity_poly.type
_entity_poly.pdbx_seq_one_letter_code
_entity_poly.pdbx_strand_id
1 'polypeptide(L)'
;MVAELAGALRPLRAARPDLRWSDPERWHVTLRFHGDHAEPAGLLDGLRGLPAPTVRLAGSGAFPGVLWVGVEGPLRPLAEAAGADPDWRPHLTVARSRHRRPRWPRVEFTGREWTVAEVALVRSRPGGGYEVLQRVPLTTPND
;
A
#
# COMPACT_ATOMS: atom_id res chain seq x y z
N MET A 1 6.25 2.39 12.26
CA MET A 1 5.21 2.22 11.22
C MET A 1 4.55 0.83 11.25
N VAL A 2 5.17 -0.25 10.73
CA VAL A 2 4.51 -1.58 10.62
C VAL A 2 4.04 -2.13 11.97
N ALA A 3 4.93 -2.14 12.97
CA ALA A 3 4.59 -2.64 14.31
C ALA A 3 3.49 -1.82 15.00
N GLU A 4 3.47 -0.49 14.79
CA GLU A 4 2.43 0.40 15.34
C GLU A 4 1.06 0.05 14.77
N LEU A 5 0.93 -0.05 13.44
CA LEU A 5 -0.33 -0.41 12.83
C LEU A 5 -0.74 -1.85 13.18
N ALA A 6 0.19 -2.81 13.19
CA ALA A 6 -0.09 -4.18 13.57
C ALA A 6 -0.61 -4.28 15.02
N GLY A 7 -0.01 -3.51 15.93
CA GLY A 7 -0.49 -3.36 17.30
C GLY A 7 -1.89 -2.77 17.37
N ALA A 8 -2.13 -1.66 16.69
CA ALA A 8 -3.44 -1.00 16.66
C ALA A 8 -4.56 -1.89 16.07
N LEU A 9 -4.23 -2.73 15.08
CA LEU A 9 -5.20 -3.64 14.46
C LEU A 9 -5.44 -4.93 15.27
N ARG A 10 -4.57 -5.28 16.23
CA ARG A 10 -4.69 -6.51 17.02
C ARG A 10 -6.07 -6.70 17.68
N PRO A 11 -6.65 -5.72 18.42
CA PRO A 11 -7.97 -5.90 19.02
C PRO A 11 -9.08 -6.04 17.96
N LEU A 12 -8.99 -5.31 16.86
CA LEU A 12 -9.96 -5.41 15.76
C LEU A 12 -9.91 -6.77 15.06
N ARG A 13 -8.70 -7.32 14.90
CA ARG A 13 -8.48 -8.68 14.37
C ARG A 13 -9.17 -9.73 15.23
N ALA A 14 -8.99 -9.66 16.54
CA ALA A 14 -9.63 -10.58 17.48
C ALA A 14 -11.16 -10.46 17.47
N ALA A 15 -11.68 -9.23 17.40
CA ALA A 15 -13.13 -8.97 17.39
C ALA A 15 -13.82 -9.32 16.06
N ARG A 16 -13.07 -9.41 14.95
CA ARG A 16 -13.60 -9.58 13.58
C ARG A 16 -12.95 -10.76 12.85
N PRO A 17 -13.18 -12.00 13.31
CA PRO A 17 -12.69 -13.21 12.65
C PRO A 17 -13.37 -13.48 11.31
N ASP A 18 -14.49 -12.82 11.02
CA ASP A 18 -15.21 -12.86 9.74
C ASP A 18 -14.42 -12.19 8.59
N LEU A 19 -13.45 -11.33 8.93
CA LEU A 19 -12.63 -10.62 7.95
C LEU A 19 -11.33 -11.37 7.67
N ARG A 20 -10.90 -11.35 6.41
CA ARG A 20 -9.57 -11.81 6.02
C ARG A 20 -8.57 -10.69 6.20
N TRP A 21 -7.86 -10.69 7.32
CA TRP A 21 -6.82 -9.71 7.62
C TRP A 21 -5.55 -9.95 6.80
N SER A 22 -4.99 -8.90 6.22
CA SER A 22 -3.74 -8.96 5.46
C SER A 22 -2.56 -9.17 6.42
N ASP A 23 -1.64 -10.06 6.05
CA ASP A 23 -0.37 -10.23 6.77
C ASP A 23 0.45 -8.92 6.73
N PRO A 24 0.98 -8.42 7.87
CA PRO A 24 1.87 -7.27 7.88
C PRO A 24 3.05 -7.36 6.90
N GLU A 25 3.60 -8.56 6.67
CA GLU A 25 4.70 -8.77 5.70
C GLU A 25 4.27 -8.54 4.25
N ARG A 26 2.96 -8.56 3.99
CA ARG A 26 2.36 -8.34 2.66
C ARG A 26 1.79 -6.93 2.52
N TRP A 27 1.90 -6.07 3.52
CA TRP A 27 1.41 -4.71 3.40
C TRP A 27 2.23 -3.91 2.40
N HIS A 28 1.52 -3.21 1.52
CA HIS A 28 2.09 -2.35 0.50
C HIS A 28 1.08 -1.25 0.16
N VAL A 29 1.59 -0.17 -0.42
CA VAL A 29 0.79 0.89 -1.04
C VAL A 29 0.98 0.74 -2.53
N THR A 30 -0.08 0.41 -3.26
CA THR A 30 0.01 0.21 -4.70
C THR A 30 0.01 1.55 -5.43
N LEU A 31 1.03 1.80 -6.26
CA LEU A 31 1.04 2.93 -7.18
C LEU A 31 0.23 2.61 -8.45
N ARG A 32 0.53 1.47 -9.10
CA ARG A 32 -0.14 1.01 -10.33
C ARG A 32 -0.26 -0.51 -10.34
N PHE A 33 -1.38 -1.01 -10.86
CA PHE A 33 -1.52 -2.40 -11.28
C PHE A 33 -1.27 -2.50 -12.80
N HIS A 34 -0.35 -3.36 -13.22
CA HIS A 34 0.00 -3.53 -14.63
C HIS A 34 -0.76 -4.67 -15.33
N GLY A 35 -1.41 -5.55 -14.58
CA GLY A 35 -2.11 -6.72 -15.11
C GLY A 35 -1.19 -7.88 -15.47
N ASP A 36 -1.77 -9.01 -15.89
CA ASP A 36 -1.06 -10.29 -16.03
C ASP A 36 -0.16 -10.38 -17.27
N HIS A 37 -0.38 -9.50 -18.26
CA HIS A 37 0.32 -9.51 -19.55
C HIS A 37 1.35 -8.39 -19.71
N ALA A 38 1.68 -7.70 -18.61
CA ALA A 38 2.65 -6.62 -18.65
C ALA A 38 4.08 -7.16 -18.76
N GLU A 39 4.86 -6.59 -19.67
CA GLU A 39 6.30 -6.83 -19.76
C GLU A 39 7.03 -6.02 -18.67
N PRO A 40 7.80 -6.67 -17.76
CA PRO A 40 8.43 -5.97 -16.62
C PRO A 40 9.48 -4.93 -17.00
N ALA A 41 10.11 -5.06 -18.17
CA ALA A 41 11.21 -4.21 -18.59
C ALA A 41 10.76 -2.74 -18.71
N GLY A 42 11.49 -1.83 -18.05
CA GLY A 42 11.27 -0.40 -18.13
C GLY A 42 10.11 0.17 -17.30
N LEU A 43 9.31 -0.67 -16.63
CA LEU A 43 8.15 -0.21 -15.85
C LEU A 43 8.49 0.71 -14.67
N LEU A 44 9.76 0.71 -14.21
CA LEU A 44 10.22 1.60 -13.14
C LEU A 44 11.09 2.77 -13.63
N ASP A 45 11.29 2.94 -14.95
CA ASP A 45 12.26 3.92 -15.43
C ASP A 45 11.86 5.37 -15.13
N GLY A 46 10.56 5.69 -15.20
CA GLY A 46 10.03 7.01 -14.84
C GLY A 46 10.17 7.36 -13.35
N LEU A 47 10.47 6.38 -12.49
CA LEU A 47 10.65 6.59 -11.05
C LEU A 47 12.10 6.85 -10.64
N ARG A 48 13.07 6.61 -11.54
CA ARG A 48 14.50 6.79 -11.24
C ARG A 48 14.79 8.27 -10.95
N GLY A 49 15.45 8.54 -9.83
CA GLY A 49 15.88 9.89 -9.46
C GLY A 49 14.79 10.78 -8.87
N LEU A 50 13.56 10.28 -8.71
CA LEU A 50 12.49 11.05 -8.06
C LEU A 50 12.77 11.21 -6.56
N PRO A 51 12.39 12.37 -5.98
CA PRO A 51 12.64 12.66 -4.57
C PRO A 51 11.85 11.71 -3.67
N ALA A 52 12.48 11.28 -2.58
CA ALA A 52 11.92 10.44 -1.55
C ALA A 52 10.91 11.23 -0.69
N PRO A 53 9.59 10.97 -0.79
CA PRO A 53 8.60 11.70 -0.01
C PRO A 53 8.59 11.24 1.44
N THR A 54 8.35 12.17 2.36
CA THR A 54 8.00 11.85 3.75
C THR A 54 6.49 11.68 3.86
N VAL A 55 6.05 10.56 4.42
CA VAL A 55 4.65 10.15 4.49
C VAL A 55 4.30 9.61 5.88
N ARG A 56 3.02 9.50 6.20
CA ARG A 56 2.51 8.77 7.36
C ARG A 56 1.27 7.95 7.03
N LEU A 57 0.97 6.94 7.83
CA LEU A 57 -0.30 6.21 7.76
C LEU A 57 -1.31 6.91 8.67
N ALA A 58 -2.46 7.26 8.13
CA ALA A 58 -3.50 7.96 8.88
C ALA A 58 -4.89 7.71 8.31
N GLY A 59 -5.88 7.72 9.20
CA GLY A 59 -7.27 7.51 8.84
C GLY A 59 -7.56 6.11 8.31
N SER A 60 -8.84 5.86 8.05
CA SER A 60 -9.28 4.61 7.45
C SER A 60 -10.56 4.79 6.66
N GLY A 61 -10.81 3.84 5.78
CA GLY A 61 -12.03 3.78 5.02
C GLY A 61 -12.22 2.41 4.40
N ALA A 62 -13.26 2.30 3.58
CA ALA A 62 -13.56 1.09 2.87
C ALA A 62 -14.12 1.39 1.48
N PHE A 63 -13.85 0.48 0.56
CA PHE A 63 -14.55 0.36 -0.72
C PHE A 63 -15.03 -1.11 -0.84
N PRO A 64 -15.83 -1.48 -1.85
CA PRO A 64 -16.41 -2.82 -1.92
C PRO A 64 -15.39 -3.95 -1.65
N GLY A 65 -15.62 -4.70 -0.58
CA GLY A 65 -14.80 -5.84 -0.19
C GLY A 65 -13.46 -5.54 0.49
N VAL A 66 -13.07 -4.28 0.73
CA VAL A 66 -11.77 -3.91 1.30
C VAL A 66 -11.87 -2.89 2.42
N LEU A 67 -11.17 -3.15 3.53
CA LEU A 67 -10.82 -2.18 4.57
C LEU A 67 -9.38 -1.72 4.37
N TRP A 68 -9.15 -0.42 4.43
CA TRP A 68 -7.85 0.18 4.22
C TRP A 68 -7.52 1.29 5.22
N VAL A 69 -6.22 1.56 5.38
CA VAL A 69 -5.65 2.71 6.09
C VAL A 69 -5.06 3.67 5.07
N GLY A 70 -5.29 4.97 5.26
CA GLY A 70 -4.83 6.00 4.32
C GLY A 70 -3.34 6.27 4.45
N VAL A 71 -2.76 6.90 3.43
CA VAL A 71 -1.40 7.44 3.49
C VAL A 71 -1.45 8.93 3.22
N GLU A 72 -0.89 9.72 4.13
CA GLU A 72 -0.74 11.16 4.00
C GLU A 72 0.69 11.49 3.58
N GLY A 73 0.85 12.46 2.68
CA GLY A 73 2.13 12.91 2.14
C GLY A 73 2.14 12.94 0.61
N PRO A 74 3.21 13.47 0.00
CA PRO A 74 3.24 13.80 -1.43
C PRO A 74 3.59 12.58 -2.30
N LEU A 75 2.75 11.53 -2.28
CA LEU A 75 2.96 10.33 -3.13
C LEU A 75 2.47 10.49 -4.58
N ARG A 76 1.71 11.54 -4.89
CA ARG A 76 1.13 11.75 -6.23
C ARG A 76 2.20 11.72 -7.35
N PRO A 77 3.37 12.39 -7.24
CA PRO A 77 4.39 12.34 -8.29
C PRO A 77 4.89 10.92 -8.58
N LEU A 78 5.06 10.08 -7.54
CA LEU A 78 5.44 8.68 -7.73
C LEU A 78 4.33 7.88 -8.42
N ALA A 79 3.08 8.12 -8.04
CA ALA A 79 1.93 7.46 -8.66
C ALA A 79 1.81 7.82 -10.14
N GLU A 80 1.93 9.10 -10.48
CA GLU A 80 1.90 9.58 -11.88
C GLU A 80 3.05 9.02 -12.70
N ALA A 81 4.27 9.00 -12.17
CA ALA A 81 5.43 8.40 -12.83
C ALA A 81 5.27 6.88 -13.04
N ALA A 82 4.54 6.20 -12.17
CA ALA A 82 4.16 4.79 -12.32
C ALA A 82 2.94 4.59 -13.25
N GLY A 83 2.34 5.67 -13.75
CA GLY A 83 1.17 5.64 -14.63
C GLY A 83 -0.16 5.38 -13.92
N ALA A 84 -0.32 5.78 -12.66
CA ALA A 84 -1.56 5.65 -11.91
C ALA A 84 -2.74 6.42 -12.56
N ASP A 85 -3.97 5.96 -12.33
CA ASP A 85 -5.16 6.64 -12.81
C ASP A 85 -5.40 7.99 -12.08
N PRO A 86 -6.11 8.96 -12.68
CA PRO A 86 -6.30 10.29 -12.08
C PRO A 86 -6.98 10.28 -10.71
N ASP A 87 -7.90 9.33 -10.49
CA ASP A 87 -8.65 9.16 -9.24
C ASP A 87 -7.89 8.34 -8.18
N TRP A 88 -6.65 7.93 -8.47
CA TRP A 88 -5.80 7.18 -7.55
C TRP A 88 -5.70 7.88 -6.19
N ARG A 89 -5.83 7.08 -5.12
CA ARG A 89 -5.69 7.51 -3.73
C ARG A 89 -4.80 6.52 -2.97
N PRO A 90 -3.75 6.99 -2.30
CA PRO A 90 -2.83 6.09 -1.61
C PRO A 90 -3.53 5.45 -0.41
N HIS A 91 -3.49 4.12 -0.36
CA HIS A 91 -4.07 3.35 0.71
C HIS A 91 -3.31 2.04 0.89
N LEU A 92 -3.34 1.53 2.12
CA LEU A 92 -2.79 0.24 2.52
C LEU A 92 -3.95 -0.67 2.89
N THR A 93 -4.10 -1.79 2.17
CA THR A 93 -5.16 -2.77 2.42
C THR A 93 -4.87 -3.59 3.68
N VAL A 94 -5.70 -3.43 4.72
CA VAL A 94 -5.52 -4.13 6.01
C VAL A 94 -6.42 -5.35 6.16
N ALA A 95 -7.58 -5.38 5.50
CA ALA A 95 -8.46 -6.54 5.48
C ALA A 95 -9.33 -6.60 4.22
N ARG A 96 -9.82 -7.81 3.91
CA ARG A 96 -10.80 -8.06 2.85
C ARG A 96 -12.00 -8.83 3.41
N SER A 97 -13.15 -8.66 2.77
CA SER A 97 -14.36 -9.45 3.06
C SER A 97 -14.91 -10.09 1.81
N ARG A 98 -15.45 -11.29 1.95
CA ARG A 98 -16.17 -12.01 0.90
C ARG A 98 -17.67 -11.70 0.92
N HIS A 99 -18.15 -11.06 1.98
CA HIS A 99 -19.55 -10.68 2.11
C HIS A 99 -19.86 -9.49 1.20
N ARG A 100 -21.07 -9.47 0.63
CA ARG A 100 -21.51 -8.37 -0.24
C ARG A 100 -21.65 -7.03 0.48
N ARG A 101 -21.94 -7.05 1.80
CA ARG A 101 -22.13 -5.85 2.65
C ARG A 101 -21.56 -6.07 4.06
N PRO A 102 -20.23 -6.12 4.21
CA PRO A 102 -19.62 -6.26 5.52
C PRO A 102 -19.82 -4.97 6.34
N ARG A 103 -20.06 -5.12 7.64
CA ARG A 103 -19.92 -3.99 8.57
C ARG A 103 -18.43 -3.77 8.81
N TRP A 104 -17.85 -2.65 8.42
CA TRP A 104 -16.42 -2.41 8.64
C TRP A 104 -16.15 -1.87 10.06
N PRO A 105 -15.12 -2.35 10.77
CA PRO A 105 -14.68 -1.68 11.99
C PRO A 105 -14.07 -0.32 11.62
N ARG A 106 -14.26 0.68 12.49
CA ARG A 106 -13.51 1.94 12.40
C ARG A 106 -12.08 1.67 12.89
N VAL A 107 -11.09 2.09 12.11
CA VAL A 107 -9.68 2.07 12.53
C VAL A 107 -9.28 3.51 12.82
N GLU A 108 -9.09 3.82 14.09
CA GLU A 108 -8.52 5.10 14.53
C GLU A 108 -7.01 4.93 14.64
N PHE A 109 -6.28 5.52 13.71
CA PHE A 109 -4.83 5.35 13.62
C PHE A 109 -4.18 6.57 12.99
N THR A 110 -3.10 7.01 13.62
CA THR A 110 -2.15 7.99 13.08
C THR A 110 -0.77 7.50 13.49
N GLY A 111 0.03 7.08 12.52
CA GLY A 111 1.37 6.55 12.74
C GLY A 111 2.44 7.65 12.67
N ARG A 112 3.66 7.29 13.07
CA ARG A 112 4.84 8.14 12.83
C ARG A 112 5.11 8.33 11.34
N GLU A 113 5.69 9.47 11.01
CA GLU A 113 6.21 9.75 9.66
C GLU A 113 7.42 8.87 9.33
N TRP A 114 7.60 8.58 8.04
CA TRP A 114 8.80 7.97 7.50
C TRP A 114 9.05 8.43 6.06
N THR A 115 10.30 8.34 5.63
CA THR A 115 10.71 8.62 4.25
C THR A 115 10.62 7.36 3.40
N VAL A 116 9.97 7.44 2.23
CA VAL A 116 9.91 6.34 1.27
C VAL A 116 11.24 6.27 0.52
N ALA A 117 12.04 5.23 0.77
CA ALA A 117 13.39 5.11 0.21
C ALA A 117 13.42 4.46 -1.19
N GLU A 118 12.43 3.64 -1.53
CA GLU A 118 12.42 2.89 -2.80
C GLU A 118 11.00 2.56 -3.26
N VAL A 119 10.88 2.27 -4.56
CA VAL A 119 9.69 1.66 -5.17
C VAL A 119 10.07 0.28 -5.72
N ALA A 120 9.18 -0.70 -5.54
CA ALA A 120 9.39 -2.07 -6.01
C ALA A 120 8.35 -2.45 -7.06
N LEU A 121 8.80 -3.12 -8.12
CA LEU A 121 7.94 -3.86 -9.04
C LEU A 121 7.73 -5.27 -8.46
N VAL A 122 6.47 -5.66 -8.28
CA VAL A 122 6.09 -6.89 -7.60
C VAL A 122 5.22 -7.75 -8.48
N ARG A 123 5.57 -9.02 -8.62
CA ARG A 123 4.71 -10.05 -9.19
C ARG A 123 3.87 -10.69 -8.08
N SER A 124 2.55 -10.64 -8.25
CA SER A 124 1.59 -11.32 -7.38
C SER A 124 1.14 -12.62 -8.02
N ARG A 125 1.14 -13.73 -7.26
CA ARG A 125 0.58 -15.01 -7.72
C ARG A 125 -0.71 -15.33 -6.96
N PRO A 126 -1.83 -15.67 -7.62
CA PRO A 126 -3.04 -16.10 -6.94
C PRO A 126 -2.78 -17.28 -5.99
N GLY A 127 -3.23 -17.18 -4.74
CA GLY A 127 -2.95 -18.18 -3.71
C GLY A 127 -1.49 -18.21 -3.21
N GLY A 128 -0.59 -17.50 -3.88
CA GLY A 128 0.83 -17.41 -3.56
C GLY A 128 1.21 -16.17 -2.76
N GLY A 129 2.51 -15.87 -2.80
CA GLY A 129 3.12 -14.68 -2.20
C GLY A 129 3.36 -13.56 -3.21
N TYR A 130 4.11 -12.57 -2.74
CA TYR A 130 4.65 -11.49 -3.56
C TYR A 130 6.12 -11.75 -3.84
N GLU A 131 6.49 -11.64 -5.12
CA GLU A 131 7.86 -11.78 -5.60
C GLU A 131 8.33 -10.40 -6.09
N VAL A 132 9.40 -9.86 -5.51
CA VAL A 132 9.95 -8.59 -5.96
C VAL A 132 10.82 -8.84 -7.19
N LEU A 133 10.46 -8.22 -8.31
CA LEU A 133 11.18 -8.35 -9.58
C LEU A 133 12.29 -7.31 -9.72
N GLN A 134 12.02 -6.07 -9.31
CA GLN A 134 12.95 -4.96 -9.42
C GLN A 134 12.67 -3.95 -8.31
N ARG A 135 13.70 -3.21 -7.90
CA ARG A 135 13.61 -2.03 -7.03
C ARG A 135 14.28 -0.84 -7.70
N VAL A 136 13.78 0.35 -7.41
CA VAL A 136 14.42 1.62 -7.76
C VAL A 136 14.52 2.49 -6.51
N PRO A 137 15.73 2.97 -6.15
CA PRO A 137 15.88 3.90 -5.05
C PRO A 137 15.31 5.28 -5.42
N LEU A 138 14.77 5.96 -4.43
CA LEU A 138 14.37 7.36 -4.49
C LEU A 138 15.47 8.22 -3.89
N THR A 139 15.61 9.46 -4.37
CA THR A 139 16.67 10.36 -3.94
C THR A 139 16.28 11.05 -2.65
N THR A 140 17.14 10.95 -1.64
CA THR A 140 17.02 11.80 -0.45
C THR A 140 17.70 13.14 -0.74
N PRO A 141 17.30 14.23 -0.06
CA PRO A 141 17.89 15.56 -0.28
C PRO A 141 19.41 15.67 -0.06
N ASN A 142 20.06 14.63 0.45
CA ASN A 142 21.50 14.57 0.74
C ASN A 142 22.26 13.58 -0.16
N ASP A 143 21.63 13.04 -1.22
CA ASP A 143 22.29 12.21 -2.24
C ASP A 143 22.92 13.03 -3.37
#